data_AF-A0A482XKP8-F1
#
_entry.id   AF-A0A482XKP8-F1
#
_cell.length_a   1.000
_cell.length_b   1.000
_cell.length_c   1.000
_cell.angle_alpha   90.00
_cell.angle_beta   90.00
_cell.angle_gamma   90.00
#
_symmetry.space_group_name_H-M   'P 1'
#
loop_
_entity.id
_entity.type
_entity.pdbx_description
1 polymer ?
#
loop_
_entity_poly.entity_id
_entity_poly.type
_entity_poly.pdbx_seq_one_letter_code
_entity_poly.pdbx_strand_id
1 'polypeptide(L)'
;MKSVCAFFVSAIVASMLIAAYDAAVAINVQKGETCLHNGKSYEQGAEWQEKGKCQQLLCRRSDETHVRIEYQSCGVVGAGPGYELDKGNPNLKYPDCCPKPVPIGLLPHNHHHNHPHRG
;
A
#
# COMPACT_ATOMS: atom_id res chain seq x y z
N MET A 1 16.53 44.07 -43.48
CA MET A 1 16.36 42.68 -43.96
C MET A 1 17.17 41.65 -43.16
N LYS A 2 18.44 41.89 -42.79
CA LYS A 2 19.27 40.92 -42.02
C LYS A 2 18.77 40.64 -40.58
N SER A 3 18.16 41.63 -39.94
CA SER A 3 17.72 41.54 -38.53
C SER A 3 16.46 40.69 -38.33
N VAL A 4 15.56 40.64 -39.32
CA VAL A 4 14.30 39.87 -39.23
C VAL A 4 14.57 38.36 -39.19
N CYS A 5 15.53 37.88 -39.97
CA CYS A 5 15.90 36.46 -39.99
C CYS A 5 16.45 35.97 -38.64
N ALA A 6 17.16 36.82 -37.88
CA ALA A 6 17.74 36.43 -36.60
C ALA A 6 16.67 36.20 -35.52
N PHE A 7 15.59 36.98 -35.52
CA PHE A 7 14.48 36.81 -34.58
C PHE A 7 13.64 35.56 -34.87
N PHE A 8 13.40 35.25 -36.15
CA PHE A 8 12.69 34.03 -36.52
C PHE A 8 13.47 32.77 -36.15
N VAL A 9 14.79 32.78 -36.33
CA VAL A 9 15.65 31.64 -35.95
C VAL A 9 15.66 31.44 -34.43
N SER A 10 15.74 32.49 -33.62
CA SER A 10 15.76 32.33 -32.15
C SER A 10 14.44 31.80 -31.60
N ALA A 11 13.29 32.22 -32.16
CA ALA A 11 11.97 31.75 -31.75
C ALA A 11 11.77 30.25 -32.05
N ILE A 12 12.27 29.77 -33.20
CA ILE A 12 12.19 28.35 -33.57
C ILE A 12 13.04 27.50 -32.62
N VAL A 13 14.27 27.93 -32.33
CA VAL A 13 15.16 27.19 -31.41
C VAL A 13 14.58 27.13 -30.00
N ALA A 14 14.04 28.24 -29.49
CA ALA A 14 13.39 28.27 -28.18
C ALA A 14 12.18 27.31 -28.13
N SER A 15 11.37 27.28 -29.18
CA SER A 15 10.20 26.39 -29.27
C SER A 15 10.60 24.91 -29.25
N MET A 16 11.65 24.54 -29.99
CA MET A 16 12.17 23.17 -30.00
C MET A 16 12.74 22.74 -28.64
N LEU A 17 13.41 23.65 -27.93
CA LEU A 17 13.93 23.37 -26.59
C LEU A 17 12.81 23.13 -25.57
N ILE A 18 11.73 23.92 -25.63
CA ILE A 18 10.57 23.75 -24.73
C ILE A 18 9.89 22.39 -24.98
N ALA A 19 9.63 22.04 -26.24
CA ALA A 19 9.02 20.75 -26.58
C ALA A 19 9.88 19.54 -26.16
N ALA A 20 11.21 19.64 -26.27
CA ALA A 20 12.12 18.59 -25.82
C ALA A 20 12.14 18.44 -24.29
N TYR A 21 12.01 19.55 -23.55
CA TYR A 21 11.89 19.54 -22.10
C TYR A 21 10.61 18.84 -21.64
N ASP A 22 9.45 19.16 -22.23
CA ASP A 22 8.17 18.54 -21.83
C ASP A 22 8.19 17.02 -22.07
N ALA A 23 8.80 16.57 -23.18
CA ALA A 23 8.99 15.15 -23.47
C ALA A 23 9.93 14.47 -22.44
N ALA A 24 11.02 15.11 -22.05
CA ALA A 24 11.97 14.57 -21.07
C ALA A 24 11.39 14.49 -19.65
N VAL A 25 10.52 15.43 -19.27
CA VAL A 25 9.83 15.41 -17.97
C VAL A 25 8.81 14.28 -17.92
N ALA A 26 8.07 14.02 -19.01
CA ALA A 26 7.11 12.91 -19.08
C ALA A 26 7.79 11.54 -18.91
N ILE A 27 9.03 11.38 -19.37
CA ILE A 27 9.77 10.11 -19.28
C ILE A 27 10.27 9.84 -17.85
N ASN A 28 10.70 10.86 -17.10
CA ASN A 28 11.23 10.65 -15.75
C ASN A 28 10.16 10.31 -14.71
N VAL A 29 8.90 10.64 -14.96
CA VAL A 29 7.77 10.34 -14.05
C VAL A 29 7.45 8.83 -14.00
N GLN A 30 7.92 8.03 -14.96
CA GLN A 30 7.62 6.59 -15.02
C GLN A 30 8.79 5.66 -14.71
N LYS A 31 9.94 6.14 -14.24
CA LYS A 31 10.95 5.23 -13.69
C LYS A 31 10.42 4.74 -12.33
N GLY A 32 9.72 3.61 -12.36
CA GLY A 32 8.93 3.06 -11.26
C GLY A 32 9.79 2.65 -10.06
N GLU A 33 10.27 3.63 -9.31
CA GLU A 33 11.06 3.44 -8.09
C GLU A 33 10.19 3.65 -6.84
N THR A 34 8.99 4.20 -6.99
CA THR A 34 8.08 4.51 -5.86
C THR A 34 6.64 4.10 -6.12
N CYS A 35 5.97 3.67 -5.06
CA CYS A 35 4.54 3.36 -5.07
C CYS A 35 3.75 4.56 -4.54
N LEU A 36 2.69 4.96 -5.26
CA LEU A 36 1.75 5.98 -4.80
C LEU A 36 0.55 5.32 -4.10
N HIS A 37 0.36 5.63 -2.82
CA HIS A 37 -0.76 5.13 -2.02
C HIS A 37 -1.39 6.27 -1.20
N ASN A 38 -2.70 6.50 -1.34
CA ASN A 38 -3.42 7.58 -0.65
C ASN A 38 -2.74 8.96 -0.74
N GLY A 39 -2.18 9.30 -1.90
CA GLY A 39 -1.48 10.57 -2.13
C GLY A 39 -0.09 10.67 -1.49
N LYS A 40 0.44 9.58 -0.92
CA LYS A 40 1.81 9.49 -0.41
C LYS A 40 2.66 8.61 -1.33
N SER A 41 3.93 8.99 -1.47
CA SER A 41 4.93 8.19 -2.17
C SER A 41 5.71 7.33 -1.19
N TYR A 42 5.91 6.06 -1.56
CA TYR A 42 6.63 5.05 -0.80
C TYR A 42 7.76 4.49 -1.66
N GLU A 43 8.96 4.44 -1.11
CA GLU A 43 10.12 3.88 -1.82
C GLU A 43 9.97 2.36 -2.05
N GLN A 44 10.65 1.85 -3.07
CA GLN A 44 10.78 0.42 -3.27
C GLN A 44 11.32 -0.25 -1.99
N GLY A 45 10.64 -1.30 -1.55
CA GLY A 45 10.95 -2.04 -0.32
C GLY A 45 10.31 -1.47 0.93
N ALA A 46 9.63 -0.31 0.85
CA ALA A 46 8.91 0.23 1.98
C ALA A 46 7.75 -0.69 2.40
N GLU A 47 7.59 -0.82 3.72
CA GLU A 47 6.51 -1.58 4.34
C GLU A 47 5.72 -0.66 5.28
N TRP A 48 4.40 -0.71 5.21
CA TRP A 48 3.55 0.07 6.09
C TRP A 48 2.22 -0.62 6.34
N GLN A 49 1.50 -0.11 7.34
CA GLN A 49 0.16 -0.54 7.70
C GLN A 49 -0.73 0.68 7.83
N GLU A 50 -1.94 0.60 7.27
CA GLU A 50 -2.94 1.65 7.43
C GLU A 50 -3.56 1.59 8.83
N LYS A 51 -3.73 2.75 9.46
CA LYS A 51 -4.33 2.83 10.79
C LYS A 51 -5.74 2.22 10.78
N GLY A 52 -6.00 1.31 11.72
CA GLY A 52 -7.29 0.65 11.86
C GLY A 52 -7.51 -0.52 10.89
N LYS A 53 -6.52 -0.90 10.09
CA LYS A 53 -6.56 -2.10 9.25
C LYS A 53 -5.48 -3.09 9.67
N CYS A 54 -5.82 -4.36 9.70
CA CYS A 54 -4.85 -5.43 9.91
C CYS A 54 -4.42 -6.02 8.56
N GLN A 55 -3.52 -5.30 7.89
CA GLN A 55 -2.88 -5.73 6.65
C GLN A 55 -1.52 -5.06 6.52
N GLN A 56 -0.56 -5.75 5.92
CA GLN A 56 0.73 -5.16 5.56
C GLN A 56 0.73 -4.79 4.09
N LEU A 57 1.14 -3.56 3.79
CA LEU A 57 1.35 -3.09 2.43
C LEU A 57 2.85 -3.03 2.18
N LEU A 58 3.29 -3.56 1.05
CA LEU A 58 4.67 -3.52 0.62
C LEU A 58 4.77 -2.89 -0.77
N CYS A 59 5.67 -1.93 -0.95
CA CYS A 59 6.03 -1.48 -2.28
C CYS A 59 7.08 -2.43 -2.85
N ARG A 60 6.68 -3.32 -3.75
CA ARG A 60 7.56 -4.34 -4.36
C ARG A 60 7.78 -4.04 -5.83
N ARG A 61 8.98 -4.38 -6.29
CA ARG A 61 9.28 -4.38 -7.72
C ARG A 61 8.50 -5.50 -8.40
N SER A 62 7.73 -5.17 -9.42
CA SER A 62 6.95 -6.14 -10.21
C SER A 62 7.78 -6.67 -11.39
N ASP A 63 8.56 -5.81 -12.03
CA ASP A 63 9.48 -6.14 -13.13
C ASP A 63 10.65 -5.13 -13.15
N GLU A 64 11.49 -5.13 -14.18
CA GLU A 64 12.68 -4.28 -14.25
C GLU A 64 12.38 -2.76 -14.19
N THR A 65 11.18 -2.34 -14.59
CA THR A 65 10.81 -0.92 -14.73
C THR A 65 9.65 -0.50 -13.85
N HIS A 66 8.90 -1.44 -13.26
CA HIS A 66 7.68 -1.15 -12.52
C HIS A 66 7.73 -1.63 -11.07
N VAL A 67 7.10 -0.83 -10.19
CA VAL A 67 6.76 -1.20 -8.82
C VAL A 67 5.25 -1.28 -8.65
N ARG A 68 4.82 -2.12 -7.72
CA ARG A 68 3.43 -2.33 -7.34
C ARG A 68 3.29 -2.43 -5.83
N ILE A 69 2.10 -2.15 -5.34
CA ILE A 69 1.74 -2.36 -3.94
C ILE A 69 1.22 -3.79 -3.80
N GLU A 70 1.88 -4.57 -2.95
CA GLU A 70 1.42 -5.88 -2.52
C GLU A 70 0.71 -5.78 -1.17
N TYR A 71 -0.45 -6.43 -1.08
CA TYR A 71 -1.29 -6.44 0.11
C TYR A 71 -1.19 -7.83 0.77
N GLN A 72 -0.79 -7.86 2.04
CA GLN A 72 -0.79 -9.07 2.85
C GLN A 72 -1.88 -8.94 3.92
N SER A 73 -2.93 -9.75 3.79
CA SER A 73 -4.05 -9.82 4.72
C SER A 73 -3.93 -11.04 5.63
N CYS A 74 -4.54 -10.98 6.81
CA CYS A 74 -4.76 -12.15 7.65
C CYS A 74 -5.55 -13.19 6.86
N GLY A 75 -4.97 -14.37 6.63
CA GLY A 75 -5.65 -15.45 5.94
C GLY A 75 -6.97 -15.83 6.61
N VAL A 76 -7.78 -16.64 5.91
CA VAL A 76 -9.04 -17.14 6.47
C VAL A 76 -8.73 -18.08 7.64
N VAL A 77 -9.28 -17.77 8.81
CA VAL A 77 -9.13 -18.57 10.03
C VAL A 77 -10.50 -19.01 10.56
N GLY A 78 -10.59 -20.28 10.96
CA GLY A 78 -11.76 -20.86 11.60
C GLY A 78 -11.44 -21.31 13.03
N ALA A 79 -12.45 -21.35 13.88
CA ALA A 79 -12.36 -21.93 15.22
C ALA A 79 -12.98 -23.33 15.21
N GLY A 80 -12.20 -24.34 15.60
CA GLY A 80 -12.69 -25.70 15.81
C GLY A 80 -13.35 -25.88 17.18
N PRO A 81 -13.86 -27.07 17.50
CA PRO A 81 -14.42 -27.37 18.82
C PRO A 81 -13.43 -27.06 19.96
N GLY A 82 -13.90 -26.39 21.00
CA GLY A 82 -13.07 -25.99 22.15
C GLY A 82 -12.29 -24.67 21.97
N TYR A 83 -12.46 -24.00 20.82
CA TYR A 83 -11.83 -22.72 20.52
C TYR A 83 -12.88 -21.67 20.17
N GLU A 84 -12.58 -20.42 20.50
CA GLU A 84 -13.27 -19.23 20.03
C GLU A 84 -12.35 -18.41 19.14
N LEU A 85 -12.93 -17.62 18.24
CA LEU A 85 -12.15 -16.75 17.37
C LEU A 85 -11.87 -15.42 18.09
N ASP A 86 -10.62 -15.19 18.49
CA ASP A 86 -10.12 -13.85 18.78
C ASP A 86 -10.23 -13.03 17.50
N LYS A 87 -10.94 -11.90 17.56
CA LYS A 87 -11.11 -11.00 16.41
C LYS A 87 -9.83 -10.25 16.06
N GLY A 88 -8.80 -10.33 16.91
CA GLY A 88 -7.57 -9.58 16.74
C GLY A 88 -7.73 -8.11 17.13
N ASN A 89 -6.65 -7.34 16.94
CA ASN A 89 -6.62 -5.92 17.30
C ASN A 89 -5.97 -5.10 16.16
N PRO A 90 -6.75 -4.32 15.39
CA PRO A 90 -6.24 -3.58 14.24
C PRO A 90 -5.27 -2.44 14.59
N ASN A 91 -5.05 -2.17 15.89
CA ASN A 91 -4.05 -1.20 16.35
C ASN A 91 -2.66 -1.84 16.58
N LEU A 92 -2.56 -3.17 16.58
CA LEU A 92 -1.29 -3.87 16.60
C LEU A 92 -0.68 -3.91 15.20
N LYS A 93 0.62 -4.19 15.13
CA LYS A 93 1.31 -4.39 13.84
C LYS A 93 0.92 -5.73 13.24
N TYR A 94 0.84 -5.82 11.92
CA TYR A 94 0.78 -7.10 11.22
C TYR A 94 2.07 -7.90 11.48
N PRO A 95 2.00 -9.23 11.71
CA PRO A 95 0.80 -10.09 11.73
C PRO A 95 0.09 -10.18 13.10
N ASP A 96 0.59 -9.53 14.15
CA ASP A 96 0.05 -9.62 15.52
C ASP A 96 -1.39 -9.09 15.66
N CYS A 97 -1.82 -8.22 14.75
CA CYS A 97 -3.20 -7.73 14.72
C CYS A 97 -4.22 -8.78 14.22
N CYS A 98 -3.76 -9.92 13.69
CA CYS A 98 -4.63 -10.87 13.01
C CYS A 98 -5.55 -11.65 13.95
N PRO A 99 -6.75 -12.03 13.48
CA PRO A 99 -7.61 -12.95 14.21
C PRO A 99 -6.94 -14.32 14.37
N LYS A 100 -7.20 -14.98 15.50
CA LYS A 100 -6.64 -16.31 15.80
C LYS A 100 -7.60 -17.15 16.63
N PRO A 101 -7.64 -18.48 16.43
CA PRO A 101 -8.35 -19.35 17.35
C PRO A 101 -7.64 -19.37 18.70
N VAL A 102 -8.39 -19.16 19.77
CA VAL A 102 -7.90 -19.27 21.14
C VAL A 102 -8.80 -20.21 21.94
N PRO A 103 -8.26 -20.97 22.90
CA PRO A 103 -9.08 -21.81 23.77
C PRO A 103 -10.20 -21.02 24.45
N ILE A 104 -11.38 -21.63 24.54
CA ILE A 104 -12.52 -21.05 25.25
C ILE A 104 -12.10 -20.72 26.69
N GLY A 105 -12.40 -19.50 27.14
CA GLY A 105 -12.04 -19.01 28.48
C GLY A 105 -10.72 -18.25 28.56
N LEU A 106 -9.95 -18.13 27.46
CA LEU A 106 -8.76 -17.28 27.40
C LEU A 106 -9.00 -15.90 26.77
N LEU A 107 -10.17 -15.66 26.18
CA LEU A 107 -10.53 -14.33 25.67
C LEU A 107 -10.90 -13.38 26.82
N PRO A 108 -10.30 -12.19 26.87
CA PRO A 108 -10.61 -11.21 27.90
C PRO A 108 -11.85 -10.40 27.50
N HIS A 109 -13.05 -11.00 27.43
CA HIS A 109 -14.30 -10.23 27.52
C HIS A 109 -15.48 -11.07 28.05
N ASN A 110 -16.01 -10.61 29.20
CA ASN A 110 -17.34 -10.82 29.75
C ASN A 110 -17.88 -12.27 29.76
N HIS A 111 -17.79 -12.86 30.95
CA HIS A 111 -18.65 -13.94 31.41
C HIS A 111 -20.14 -13.62 31.16
N HIS A 112 -20.67 -14.06 30.02
CA HIS A 112 -22.05 -14.54 29.97
C HIS A 112 -21.98 -16.06 29.85
N HIS A 113 -21.78 -16.69 31.00
CA HIS A 113 -22.05 -18.11 31.18
C HIS A 113 -23.45 -18.42 30.66
N ASN A 114 -23.54 -19.25 29.63
CA ASN A 114 -24.71 -20.08 29.41
C ASN A 114 -24.26 -21.52 29.55
N HIS A 115 -24.35 -22.03 30.78
CA HIS A 115 -24.21 -23.46 31.04
C HIS A 115 -25.42 -24.17 30.43
N PRO A 116 -25.23 -25.19 29.56
CA PRO A 116 -26.36 -26.02 29.15
C PRO A 116 -26.78 -26.87 30.34
N HIS A 117 -28.01 -26.65 30.81
CA HIS A 117 -28.68 -27.55 31.75
C HIS A 117 -28.79 -28.94 31.12
N ARG A 118 -28.20 -29.91 31.82
CA ARG A 118 -28.34 -31.35 31.61
C ARG A 118 -29.80 -31.73 31.93
N GLY A 119 -30.50 -32.29 30.94
CA GLY A 119 -31.77 -33.00 31.11
C GLY A 119 -31.57 -34.47 30.77
#